data_AF-A0A0D0DQN3-F1
#
_entry.id   AF-A0A0D0DQN3-F1
#
_cell.length_a   1.000
_cell.length_b   1.000
_cell.length_c   1.000
_cell.angle_alpha   90.00
_cell.angle_beta   90.00
_cell.angle_gamma   90.00
#
_symmetry.space_group_name_H-M   'P 1'
#
loop_
_entity.id
_entity.type
_entity.pdbx_description
1 polymer ?
#
loop_
_entity_poly.entity_id
_entity_poly.type
_entity_poly.pdbx_seq_one_letter_code
_entity_poly.pdbx_strand_id
1 'polypeptide(L)'
;MYEQLLERVNTFGSQPVGGTTDPIVATYLQPDPFPLVDPKTVDNPQSLFFLESDWKTVKNKKHGVLEKPSEHDSSPFPYLVSCEGVCASNETVAEMRQKGCSVFAALKVAGHCPVSWGKADEFAISFFYHALCSSFEEFRLCEHDWKASQFAIRLLPQWQGKPKDENLKNDDSIIVKSEPSTATIKFESASRTGTPKSMSSNSKRPPSMIISAEIAKKSRLESACPGAIPSSTARGEPIAAPPPNRHKYAGIKVSKHNFCTNMN
;
A
#
# COMPACT_ATOMS: atom_id res chain seq x y z
N MET A 1 41.76 -22.78 4.22
CA MET A 1 40.47 -22.73 4.95
C MET A 1 39.47 -21.78 4.30
N TYR A 2 39.91 -20.63 3.75
CA TYR A 2 39.05 -19.68 3.03
C TYR A 2 38.56 -20.22 1.66
N GLU A 3 39.40 -20.96 0.94
CA GLU A 3 39.02 -21.60 -0.34
C GLU A 3 37.85 -22.60 -0.20
N GLN A 4 37.82 -23.39 0.88
CA GLN A 4 36.71 -24.31 1.17
C GLN A 4 35.40 -23.59 1.53
N LEU A 5 35.46 -22.32 1.96
CA LEU A 5 34.27 -21.49 2.19
C LEU A 5 33.75 -20.90 0.87
N LEU A 6 34.63 -20.42 -0.02
CA LEU A 6 34.21 -19.95 -1.35
C LEU A 6 33.64 -21.08 -2.21
N GLU A 7 34.23 -22.27 -2.14
CA GLU A 7 33.77 -23.43 -2.90
C GLU A 7 32.41 -23.94 -2.40
N ARG A 8 32.13 -23.86 -1.08
CA ARG A 8 30.80 -24.15 -0.52
C ARG A 8 29.74 -23.16 -0.97
N VAL A 9 30.05 -21.86 -1.02
CA VAL A 9 29.09 -20.83 -1.44
C VAL A 9 28.72 -20.99 -2.92
N ASN A 10 29.69 -21.35 -3.78
CA ASN A 10 29.41 -21.63 -5.20
C ASN A 10 28.66 -22.95 -5.44
N THR A 11 28.74 -23.92 -4.52
CA THR A 11 28.05 -25.21 -4.65
C THR A 11 26.55 -25.10 -4.37
N PHE A 12 26.08 -24.06 -3.70
CA PHE A 12 24.64 -23.80 -3.49
C PHE A 12 23.89 -23.33 -4.75
N GLY A 13 24.60 -23.03 -5.84
CA GLY A 13 24.00 -22.47 -7.07
C GLY A 13 23.34 -23.48 -8.03
N SER A 14 23.45 -24.79 -7.80
CA SER A 14 23.15 -25.79 -8.85
C SER A 14 22.24 -26.95 -8.45
N GLN A 15 21.62 -26.95 -7.26
CA GLN A 15 20.56 -27.92 -6.97
C GLN A 15 19.18 -27.37 -7.36
N PRO A 16 18.33 -28.15 -8.06
CA PRO A 16 16.93 -27.79 -8.22
C PRO A 16 16.31 -27.74 -6.83
N VAL A 17 15.88 -26.55 -6.42
CA VAL A 17 15.29 -26.27 -5.10
C VAL A 17 13.92 -26.94 -5.01
N GLY A 18 13.92 -28.24 -4.83
CA GLY A 18 12.75 -29.01 -4.43
C GLY A 18 12.53 -28.85 -2.94
N GLY A 19 11.58 -28.00 -2.54
CA GLY A 19 10.83 -28.25 -1.31
C GLY A 19 11.07 -27.38 -0.09
N THR A 20 11.60 -26.15 -0.22
CA THR A 20 11.33 -25.13 0.81
C THR A 20 10.22 -24.22 0.33
N THR A 21 8.99 -24.72 0.47
CA THR A 21 7.72 -24.10 0.06
C THR A 21 7.29 -23.01 1.04
N ASP A 22 8.20 -22.12 1.44
CA ASP A 22 7.78 -20.91 2.13
C ASP A 22 7.57 -19.81 1.06
N PRO A 23 6.32 -19.44 0.73
CA PRO A 23 6.04 -18.39 -0.23
C PRO A 23 6.65 -17.04 0.17
N ILE A 24 6.94 -16.84 1.47
CA ILE A 24 7.65 -15.65 1.95
C ILE A 24 9.08 -15.64 1.44
N VAL A 25 9.81 -16.75 1.65
CA VAL A 25 11.21 -16.86 1.24
C VAL A 25 11.35 -16.76 -0.28
N ALA A 26 10.43 -17.39 -1.03
CA ALA A 26 10.41 -17.30 -2.49
C ALA A 26 10.25 -15.85 -2.99
N THR A 27 9.50 -15.02 -2.28
CA THR A 27 9.28 -13.61 -2.65
C THR A 27 10.52 -12.76 -2.39
N TYR A 28 11.25 -13.01 -1.30
CA TYR A 28 12.48 -12.27 -0.97
C TYR A 28 13.68 -12.61 -1.86
N LEU A 29 13.71 -13.82 -2.43
CA LEU A 29 14.84 -14.28 -3.25
C LEU A 29 14.70 -13.95 -4.74
N GLN A 30 13.58 -13.37 -5.18
CA GLN A 30 13.42 -12.94 -6.56
C GLN A 30 14.38 -11.77 -6.82
N PRO A 31 15.29 -11.87 -7.81
CA PRO A 31 16.12 -10.75 -8.20
C PRO A 31 15.21 -9.59 -8.62
N ASP A 32 15.48 -8.41 -8.09
CA ASP A 32 14.70 -7.22 -8.39
C ASP A 32 14.77 -6.91 -9.90
N PRO A 33 13.66 -7.02 -10.65
CA PRO A 33 13.68 -6.86 -12.09
C PRO A 33 13.83 -5.39 -12.50
N PHE A 34 13.59 -4.44 -11.59
CA PHE A 34 13.72 -3.02 -11.90
C PHE A 34 14.95 -2.41 -11.20
N PRO A 35 15.80 -1.66 -11.91
CA PRO A 35 16.90 -0.94 -11.27
C PRO A 35 16.37 0.14 -10.32
N LEU A 36 17.18 0.54 -9.34
CA LEU A 36 16.89 1.69 -8.50
C LEU A 36 16.80 2.95 -9.40
N VAL A 37 15.61 3.53 -9.52
CA VAL A 37 15.38 4.74 -10.31
C VAL A 37 15.96 5.92 -9.52
N ASP A 38 16.94 6.62 -10.09
CA ASP A 38 17.40 7.89 -9.53
C ASP A 38 16.31 8.95 -9.82
N PRO A 39 15.71 9.59 -8.81
CA PRO A 39 14.69 10.62 -9.04
C PRO A 39 15.18 11.77 -9.94
N LYS A 40 16.50 11.98 -10.03
CA LYS A 40 17.12 13.01 -10.88
C LYS A 40 17.09 12.68 -12.36
N THR A 41 16.87 11.42 -12.76
CA THR A 41 16.80 11.02 -14.16
C THR A 41 15.41 11.15 -14.75
N VAL A 42 14.41 11.50 -13.95
CA VAL A 42 13.02 11.68 -14.41
C VAL A 42 12.86 13.10 -14.96
N ASP A 43 12.42 13.22 -16.21
CA ASP A 43 12.22 14.51 -16.90
C ASP A 43 11.18 15.42 -16.21
N ASN A 44 10.25 14.84 -15.45
CA ASN A 44 9.25 15.57 -14.68
C ASN A 44 8.96 14.91 -13.32
N PRO A 45 9.75 15.20 -12.27
CA PRO A 45 9.58 14.58 -10.96
C PRO A 45 8.29 15.02 -10.25
N GLN A 46 7.73 16.19 -10.61
CA GLN A 46 6.52 16.71 -9.99
C GLN A 46 5.26 15.96 -10.41
N SER A 47 5.22 15.40 -11.62
CA SER A 47 4.08 14.58 -12.07
C SER A 47 4.06 13.19 -11.45
N LEU A 48 5.19 12.71 -10.92
CA LEU A 48 5.28 11.38 -10.29
C LEU A 48 4.71 11.34 -8.87
N PHE A 49 4.48 12.50 -8.24
CA PHE A 49 4.14 12.59 -6.82
C PHE A 49 5.12 11.82 -5.95
N PHE A 50 6.41 12.17 -6.04
CA PHE A 50 7.44 11.47 -5.27
C PHE A 50 7.17 11.56 -3.76
N LEU A 51 6.76 12.73 -3.27
CA LEU A 51 6.34 12.96 -1.89
C LEU A 51 4.81 12.86 -1.74
N GLU A 52 4.36 12.33 -0.60
CA GLU A 52 2.92 12.26 -0.29
C GLU A 52 2.29 13.67 -0.19
N SER A 53 3.06 14.67 0.25
CA SER A 53 2.63 16.07 0.33
C SER A 53 2.26 16.66 -1.02
N ASP A 54 2.97 16.27 -2.08
CA ASP A 54 2.76 16.78 -3.44
C ASP A 54 1.41 16.30 -3.96
N TRP A 55 1.14 15.00 -3.79
CA TRP A 55 -0.15 14.41 -4.12
C TRP A 55 -1.29 15.04 -3.32
N LYS A 56 -1.14 15.20 -2.00
CA LYS A 56 -2.17 15.82 -1.14
C LYS A 56 -2.50 17.25 -1.59
N THR A 57 -1.48 18.01 -2.01
CA THR A 57 -1.66 19.38 -2.53
C THR A 57 -2.49 19.39 -3.81
N VAL A 58 -2.18 18.51 -4.76
CA VAL A 58 -2.95 18.39 -6.03
C VAL A 58 -4.37 17.90 -5.78
N LYS A 59 -4.54 16.90 -4.92
CA LYS A 59 -5.85 16.36 -4.55
C LYS A 59 -6.76 17.45 -3.94
N ASN A 60 -6.23 18.26 -3.02
CA ASN A 60 -7.00 19.31 -2.35
C ASN A 60 -7.43 20.43 -3.31
N LYS A 61 -6.59 20.80 -4.29
CA LYS A 61 -6.93 21.79 -5.32
C LYS A 61 -8.13 21.36 -6.16
N LYS A 62 -8.18 20.09 -6.57
CA LYS A 62 -9.27 19.53 -7.39
C LYS A 62 -10.61 19.48 -6.65
N HIS A 63 -10.61 19.40 -5.31
CA HIS A 63 -11.86 19.39 -4.54
C HIS A 63 -12.51 20.78 -4.38
N GLY A 64 -11.77 21.87 -4.60
CA GLY A 64 -12.27 23.25 -4.41
C GLY A 64 -12.83 23.92 -5.66
N VAL A 65 -12.53 23.38 -6.85
CA VAL A 65 -12.95 23.93 -8.13
C VAL A 65 -13.84 22.91 -8.82
N LEU A 66 -15.07 23.30 -9.16
CA LEU A 66 -16.10 22.49 -9.82
C LEU A 66 -15.73 22.16 -11.28
N GLU A 67 -14.51 21.66 -11.54
CA GLU A 67 -14.14 21.14 -12.84
C GLU A 67 -14.71 19.72 -12.96
N LYS A 68 -15.53 19.51 -13.99
CA LYS A 68 -16.05 18.18 -14.30
C LYS A 68 -14.85 17.26 -14.57
N PRO A 69 -14.74 16.12 -13.87
CA PRO A 69 -13.68 15.17 -14.16
C PRO A 69 -13.79 14.73 -15.62
N SER A 70 -12.69 14.80 -16.36
CA SER A 70 -12.57 14.18 -17.67
C SER A 70 -12.89 12.69 -17.52
N GLU A 71 -13.80 12.17 -18.35
CA GLU A 71 -14.27 10.77 -18.26
C GLU A 71 -13.14 9.74 -18.40
N HIS A 72 -11.99 10.15 -18.95
CA HIS A 72 -10.83 9.29 -19.16
C HIS A 72 -9.83 9.21 -18.00
N ASP A 73 -9.93 10.05 -16.96
CA ASP A 73 -8.88 10.14 -15.91
C ASP A 73 -9.30 9.65 -14.53
N SER A 74 -10.47 9.01 -14.39
CA SER A 74 -10.95 8.54 -13.10
C SER A 74 -10.35 7.19 -12.68
N SER A 75 -9.02 7.05 -12.75
CA SER A 75 -8.34 5.93 -12.10
C SER A 75 -8.65 5.97 -10.59
N PRO A 76 -9.00 4.84 -9.94
CA PRO A 76 -9.29 4.81 -8.51
C PRO A 76 -8.07 5.15 -7.63
N PHE A 77 -6.87 5.09 -8.21
CA PHE A 77 -5.61 5.42 -7.56
C PHE A 77 -4.80 6.41 -8.42
N PRO A 78 -5.23 7.68 -8.49
CA PRO A 78 -4.60 8.71 -9.33
C PRO A 78 -3.16 9.10 -8.93
N TYR A 79 -2.66 8.54 -7.82
CA TYR A 79 -1.27 8.71 -7.39
C TYR A 79 -0.34 7.59 -7.86
N LEU A 80 -0.88 6.52 -8.44
CA LEU A 80 -0.08 5.48 -9.08
C LEU A 80 0.23 5.95 -10.50
N VAL A 81 1.45 6.43 -10.69
CA VAL A 81 1.92 7.08 -11.91
C VAL A 81 3.20 6.37 -12.36
N SER A 82 3.27 5.99 -13.63
CA SER A 82 4.44 5.38 -14.27
C SER A 82 5.59 6.39 -14.40
N CYS A 83 6.78 5.92 -14.78
CA CYS A 83 7.94 6.80 -14.95
C CYS A 83 7.72 7.88 -16.04
N GLU A 84 6.83 7.65 -17.00
CA GLU A 84 6.43 8.61 -18.04
C GLU A 84 5.43 9.67 -17.55
N GLY A 85 4.99 9.60 -16.29
CA GLY A 85 4.00 10.54 -15.75
C GLY A 85 2.55 10.18 -16.09
N VAL A 86 2.28 8.97 -16.57
CA VAL A 86 0.93 8.49 -16.91
C VAL A 86 0.33 7.73 -15.73
N CYS A 87 -0.94 8.00 -15.40
CA CYS A 87 -1.62 7.27 -14.33
C CYS A 87 -1.81 5.79 -14.71
N ALA A 88 -1.66 4.90 -13.74
CA ALA A 88 -1.89 3.47 -13.91
C ALA A 88 -3.32 3.23 -14.42
N SER A 89 -3.40 2.42 -15.48
CA SER A 89 -4.67 2.04 -16.11
C SER A 89 -5.54 1.22 -15.15
N ASN A 90 -6.84 1.13 -15.42
CA ASN A 90 -7.73 0.31 -14.61
C ASN A 90 -7.35 -1.19 -14.63
N GLU A 91 -6.80 -1.66 -15.75
CA GLU A 91 -6.30 -3.03 -15.90
C GLU A 91 -5.07 -3.26 -15.02
N THR A 92 -4.08 -2.38 -15.12
CA THR A 92 -2.87 -2.40 -14.27
C THR A 92 -3.23 -2.37 -12.78
N VAL A 93 -4.18 -1.50 -12.39
CA VAL A 93 -4.68 -1.43 -11.02
C VAL A 93 -5.35 -2.74 -10.58
N ALA A 94 -6.06 -3.43 -11.48
CA ALA A 94 -6.69 -4.71 -11.17
C ALA A 94 -5.61 -5.78 -10.87
N GLU A 95 -4.52 -5.81 -11.64
CA GLU A 95 -3.37 -6.68 -11.38
C GLU A 95 -2.68 -6.35 -10.05
N MET A 96 -2.46 -5.07 -9.76
CA MET A 96 -1.90 -4.61 -8.48
C MET A 96 -2.77 -5.06 -7.30
N ARG A 97 -4.10 -4.98 -7.44
CA ARG A 97 -5.05 -5.46 -6.42
C ARG A 97 -4.95 -6.96 -6.25
N GLN A 98 -4.93 -7.72 -7.34
CA GLN A 98 -4.79 -9.17 -7.31
C GLN A 98 -3.50 -9.59 -6.60
N LYS A 99 -2.38 -8.94 -6.92
CA LYS A 99 -1.10 -9.18 -6.23
C LYS A 99 -1.19 -8.83 -4.75
N GLY A 100 -1.70 -7.66 -4.39
CA GLY A 100 -1.87 -7.25 -2.99
C GLY A 100 -2.75 -8.22 -2.18
N CYS A 101 -3.85 -8.70 -2.76
CA CYS A 101 -4.72 -9.71 -2.16
C CYS A 101 -3.99 -11.05 -1.94
N SER A 102 -3.16 -11.48 -2.90
CA SER A 102 -2.32 -12.67 -2.77
C SER A 102 -1.31 -12.53 -1.61
N VAL A 103 -0.68 -11.36 -1.48
CA VAL A 103 0.24 -11.06 -0.38
C VAL A 103 -0.49 -11.08 0.97
N PHE A 104 -1.68 -10.49 1.07
CA PHE A 104 -2.48 -10.58 2.31
C PHE A 104 -2.86 -12.02 2.67
N ALA A 105 -3.17 -12.85 1.68
CA ALA A 105 -3.42 -14.27 1.91
C ALA A 105 -2.17 -14.98 2.45
N ALA A 106 -0.98 -14.70 1.90
CA ALA A 106 0.28 -15.24 2.40
C ALA A 106 0.55 -14.79 3.85
N LEU A 107 0.41 -13.48 4.14
CA LEU A 107 0.54 -12.95 5.50
C LEU A 107 -0.45 -13.58 6.47
N LYS A 108 -1.66 -13.90 6.02
CA LYS A 108 -2.69 -14.56 6.86
C LYS A 108 -2.31 -15.99 7.19
N VAL A 109 -1.80 -16.75 6.23
CA VAL A 109 -1.29 -18.12 6.48
C VAL A 109 -0.12 -18.09 7.45
N ALA A 110 0.76 -17.08 7.35
CA ALA A 110 1.90 -16.90 8.24
C ALA A 110 1.56 -16.32 9.62
N GLY A 111 0.30 -15.93 9.87
CA GLY A 111 -0.10 -15.32 11.15
C GLY A 111 0.30 -13.85 11.34
N HIS A 112 0.76 -13.18 10.27
CA HIS A 112 1.20 -11.78 10.27
C HIS A 112 0.19 -10.82 9.62
N CYS A 113 -1.00 -11.29 9.23
CA CYS A 113 -1.99 -10.42 8.60
C CYS A 113 -2.56 -9.41 9.61
N PRO A 114 -2.41 -8.09 9.34
CA PRO A 114 -2.89 -7.09 10.27
C PRO A 114 -4.41 -6.92 10.22
N VAL A 115 -5.01 -6.55 11.35
CA VAL A 115 -6.43 -6.16 11.41
C VAL A 115 -6.66 -4.85 10.63
N SER A 116 -5.72 -3.91 10.73
CA SER A 116 -5.71 -2.63 10.03
C SER A 116 -4.29 -2.27 9.66
N TRP A 117 -4.07 -1.63 8.52
CA TRP A 117 -2.71 -1.33 8.05
C TRP A 117 -1.89 -0.47 9.03
N GLY A 118 -2.52 0.48 9.74
CA GLY A 118 -1.86 1.27 10.78
C GLY A 118 -1.44 0.50 12.04
N LYS A 119 -1.74 -0.80 12.14
CA LYS A 119 -1.32 -1.72 13.20
C LYS A 119 -0.53 -2.92 12.65
N ALA A 120 -0.03 -2.82 11.43
CA ALA A 120 0.81 -3.85 10.84
C ALA A 120 2.15 -3.94 11.57
N ASP A 121 2.67 -5.15 11.72
CA ASP A 121 4.03 -5.36 12.20
C ASP A 121 5.04 -5.01 11.10
N GLU A 122 6.28 -4.77 11.51
CA GLU A 122 7.35 -4.39 10.58
C GLU A 122 7.54 -5.44 9.47
N PHE A 123 7.40 -6.73 9.82
CA PHE A 123 7.49 -7.83 8.87
C PHE A 123 6.42 -7.74 7.78
N ALA A 124 5.14 -7.58 8.12
CA ALA A 124 4.05 -7.47 7.16
C ALA A 124 4.19 -6.22 6.27
N ILE A 125 4.65 -5.11 6.85
CA ILE A 125 4.92 -3.87 6.12
C ILE A 125 6.02 -4.12 5.08
N SER A 126 7.20 -4.57 5.51
CA SER A 126 8.34 -4.82 4.62
C SER A 126 8.02 -5.85 3.55
N PHE A 127 7.33 -6.94 3.93
CA PHE A 127 6.95 -7.99 2.98
C PHE A 127 5.98 -7.48 1.91
N PHE A 128 4.98 -6.69 2.30
CA PHE A 128 4.01 -6.15 1.37
C PHE A 128 4.62 -5.12 0.42
N TYR A 129 5.45 -4.22 0.94
CA TYR A 129 6.13 -3.21 0.11
C TYR A 129 7.08 -3.87 -0.87
N HIS A 130 7.93 -4.79 -0.40
CA HIS A 130 8.83 -5.53 -1.26
C HIS A 130 8.07 -6.24 -2.38
N ALA A 131 7.02 -7.00 -2.03
CA ALA A 131 6.25 -7.76 -3.02
C ALA A 131 5.60 -6.89 -4.12
N LEU A 132 5.14 -5.69 -3.78
CA LEU A 132 4.58 -4.75 -4.75
C LEU A 132 5.66 -4.02 -5.55
N CYS A 133 6.71 -3.52 -4.90
CA CYS A 133 7.81 -2.79 -5.55
C CYS A 133 8.61 -3.67 -6.52
N SER A 134 8.72 -4.98 -6.26
CA SER A 134 9.34 -5.93 -7.19
C SER A 134 8.41 -6.30 -8.36
N SER A 135 7.10 -6.06 -8.26
CA SER A 135 6.13 -6.43 -9.30
C SER A 135 5.72 -5.25 -10.18
N PHE A 136 5.70 -4.03 -9.63
CA PHE A 136 5.21 -2.84 -10.31
C PHE A 136 6.10 -1.63 -9.98
N GLU A 137 6.59 -0.96 -11.01
CA GLU A 137 7.51 0.17 -10.86
C GLU A 137 6.88 1.39 -10.20
N GLU A 138 5.56 1.58 -10.34
CA GLU A 138 4.83 2.75 -9.86
C GLU A 138 4.92 2.93 -8.34
N PHE A 139 5.09 1.83 -7.60
CA PHE A 139 5.29 1.84 -6.16
C PHE A 139 6.70 2.28 -5.74
N ARG A 140 7.70 2.11 -6.62
CA ARG A 140 9.09 2.53 -6.38
C ARG A 140 9.30 4.02 -6.62
N LEU A 141 8.43 4.63 -7.42
CA LEU A 141 8.50 6.03 -7.78
C LEU A 141 7.93 6.92 -6.66
N CYS A 142 8.34 6.68 -5.41
CA CYS A 142 7.95 7.45 -4.26
C CYS A 142 8.92 7.33 -3.09
N GLU A 143 8.89 8.32 -2.19
CA GLU A 143 9.68 8.30 -0.96
C GLU A 143 9.00 7.43 0.11
N HIS A 144 9.78 6.64 0.85
CA HIS A 144 9.30 5.87 2.00
C HIS A 144 8.09 4.96 1.70
N ASP A 145 7.99 4.45 0.47
CA ASP A 145 6.93 3.52 0.04
C ASP A 145 5.50 4.02 0.31
N TRP A 146 5.30 5.35 0.35
CA TRP A 146 4.03 5.93 0.78
C TRP A 146 2.87 5.50 -0.13
N LYS A 147 3.12 5.29 -1.43
CA LYS A 147 2.13 4.81 -2.40
C LYS A 147 1.66 3.39 -2.05
N ALA A 148 2.58 2.49 -1.69
CA ALA A 148 2.27 1.13 -1.28
C ALA A 148 1.49 1.12 0.04
N SER A 149 1.86 1.99 0.98
CA SER A 149 1.13 2.19 2.24
C SER A 149 -0.32 2.64 2.00
N GLN A 150 -0.52 3.68 1.19
CA GLN A 150 -1.86 4.19 0.84
C GLN A 150 -2.69 3.14 0.09
N PHE A 151 -2.05 2.36 -0.78
CA PHE A 151 -2.69 1.28 -1.49
C PHE A 151 -3.17 0.18 -0.53
N ALA A 152 -2.32 -0.24 0.42
CA ALA A 152 -2.67 -1.23 1.44
C ALA A 152 -3.82 -0.78 2.34
N ILE A 153 -3.82 0.50 2.78
CA ILE A 153 -4.89 1.09 3.60
C ILE A 153 -6.26 0.96 2.90
N ARG A 154 -6.30 1.16 1.58
CA ARG A 154 -7.53 1.06 0.80
C ARG A 154 -7.91 -0.38 0.45
N LEU A 155 -6.92 -1.22 0.17
CA LEU A 155 -7.14 -2.60 -0.30
C LEU A 155 -7.52 -3.55 0.84
N LEU A 156 -6.87 -3.44 2.00
CA LEU A 156 -7.03 -4.39 3.11
C LEU A 156 -8.50 -4.54 3.57
N PRO A 157 -9.28 -3.46 3.81
CA PRO A 157 -10.68 -3.60 4.21
C PRO A 157 -11.55 -4.23 3.12
N GLN A 158 -11.21 -4.02 1.84
CA GLN A 158 -11.93 -4.61 0.72
C GLN A 158 -11.67 -6.11 0.64
N TRP A 159 -10.43 -6.53 0.88
CA TRP A 159 -10.03 -7.93 0.88
C TRP A 159 -10.56 -8.72 2.08
N GLN A 160 -10.57 -8.14 3.28
CA GLN A 160 -11.17 -8.77 4.46
C GLN A 160 -12.67 -9.01 4.30
N GLY A 161 -13.30 -8.32 3.34
CA GLY A 161 -14.74 -8.30 3.16
C GLY A 161 -15.41 -7.47 4.24
N LYS A 162 -16.66 -7.07 3.99
CA LYS A 162 -17.51 -6.62 5.09
C LYS A 162 -17.80 -7.83 5.97
N PRO A 163 -17.77 -7.72 7.31
CA PRO A 163 -18.40 -8.74 8.13
C PRO A 163 -19.82 -8.87 7.60
N LYS A 164 -20.16 -10.08 7.13
CA LYS A 164 -21.52 -10.37 6.71
C LYS A 164 -22.35 -10.11 7.96
N ASP A 165 -23.14 -9.04 7.97
CA ASP A 165 -24.11 -8.84 9.03
C ASP A 165 -25.07 -10.01 8.93
N GLU A 166 -24.80 -11.09 9.70
CA GLU A 166 -25.66 -12.26 9.83
C GLU A 166 -26.92 -11.92 10.65
N ASN A 167 -27.49 -10.75 10.38
CA ASN A 167 -28.75 -10.28 10.93
C ASN A 167 -29.86 -10.30 9.86
N LEU A 168 -29.74 -11.23 8.90
CA LEU A 168 -30.90 -11.71 8.15
C LEU A 168 -31.57 -12.79 8.99
N LYS A 169 -32.52 -12.29 9.78
CA LYS A 169 -33.65 -12.99 10.40
C LYS A 169 -33.86 -14.41 9.84
N ASN A 170 -33.70 -15.38 10.72
CA ASN A 170 -34.43 -16.64 10.63
C ASN A 170 -35.93 -16.34 10.65
N ASP A 171 -36.53 -16.10 9.50
CA ASP A 171 -37.98 -16.14 9.28
C ASP A 171 -38.20 -16.47 7.80
N ASP A 172 -38.22 -17.77 7.49
CA ASP A 172 -39.35 -18.34 6.78
C ASP A 172 -39.26 -19.87 6.80
N SER A 173 -40.02 -20.42 7.74
CA SER A 173 -40.54 -21.77 7.70
C SER A 173 -41.40 -21.96 6.45
N ILE A 174 -40.81 -22.41 5.34
CA ILE A 174 -41.57 -23.02 4.25
C ILE A 174 -41.54 -24.55 4.46
N ILE A 175 -42.60 -25.03 5.12
CA ILE A 175 -43.04 -26.42 5.06
C ILE A 175 -43.47 -26.68 3.61
N VAL A 176 -42.61 -27.29 2.79
CA VAL A 176 -43.06 -27.96 1.56
C VAL A 176 -43.00 -29.46 1.78
N LYS A 177 -44.20 -30.02 1.82
CA LYS A 177 -44.53 -31.43 1.80
C LYS A 177 -43.75 -32.17 0.71
N SER A 178 -43.17 -33.29 1.14
CA SER A 178 -42.85 -34.50 0.39
C SER A 178 -43.69 -34.78 -0.86
N GLU A 179 -43.06 -35.28 -1.92
CA GLU A 179 -43.21 -36.68 -2.36
C GLU A 179 -42.05 -37.15 -3.28
N PRO A 180 -41.82 -38.48 -3.38
CA PRO A 180 -40.56 -39.09 -3.80
C PRO A 180 -40.60 -39.52 -5.27
N SER A 181 -39.50 -39.31 -6.01
CA SER A 181 -39.31 -40.00 -7.30
C SER A 181 -37.92 -40.60 -7.43
N THR A 182 -37.97 -41.92 -7.38
CA THR A 182 -36.99 -42.96 -7.71
C THR A 182 -36.10 -42.67 -8.92
N ALA A 183 -34.78 -42.71 -8.72
CA ALA A 183 -33.84 -43.24 -9.71
C ALA A 183 -32.55 -43.69 -9.00
N THR A 184 -32.38 -45.00 -8.96
CA THR A 184 -31.28 -45.77 -8.41
C THR A 184 -29.95 -45.43 -9.10
N ILE A 185 -28.98 -44.87 -8.35
CA ILE A 185 -27.56 -44.97 -8.70
C ILE A 185 -26.82 -45.54 -7.50
N LYS A 186 -26.42 -46.81 -7.66
CA LYS A 186 -25.64 -47.60 -6.73
C LYS A 186 -24.17 -47.20 -6.87
N PHE A 187 -23.63 -46.46 -5.89
CA PHE A 187 -22.19 -46.45 -5.65
C PHE A 187 -21.90 -46.97 -4.25
N GLU A 188 -21.31 -48.14 -4.26
CA GLU A 188 -20.84 -48.92 -3.14
C GLU A 188 -19.42 -48.46 -2.84
N SER A 189 -19.19 -47.89 -1.66
CA SER A 189 -17.84 -47.69 -1.12
C SER A 189 -17.91 -47.75 0.40
N ALA A 190 -17.22 -48.77 0.90
CA ALA A 190 -17.27 -49.22 2.28
C ALA A 190 -16.61 -48.22 3.25
N SER A 191 -17.38 -47.88 4.29
CA SER A 191 -17.03 -47.83 5.70
C SER A 191 -15.54 -47.77 6.07
N ARG A 192 -15.12 -46.65 6.69
CA ARG A 192 -14.44 -46.69 8.00
C ARG A 192 -14.84 -45.52 8.89
N THR A 193 -15.56 -45.91 9.93
CA THR A 193 -15.94 -45.24 11.17
C THR A 193 -14.71 -44.79 11.97
N GLY A 194 -14.77 -43.60 12.57
CA GLY A 194 -13.71 -43.12 13.45
C GLY A 194 -13.93 -41.72 14.00
N THR A 195 -15.02 -41.53 14.75
CA THR A 195 -15.28 -40.34 15.59
C THR A 195 -14.31 -40.33 16.79
N PRO A 196 -13.75 -39.17 17.15
CA PRO A 196 -13.68 -38.85 18.57
C PRO A 196 -14.10 -37.42 18.91
N LYS A 197 -15.12 -37.38 19.77
CA LYS A 197 -15.34 -36.45 20.90
C LYS A 197 -14.82 -35.01 20.75
N SER A 198 -15.78 -34.14 20.46
CA SER A 198 -15.82 -32.76 20.93
C SER A 198 -15.74 -32.72 22.47
N MET A 199 -14.65 -32.17 23.00
CA MET A 199 -14.55 -31.77 24.40
C MET A 199 -14.84 -30.28 24.48
N SER A 200 -16.05 -30.00 24.93
CA SER A 200 -16.54 -28.71 25.39
C SER A 200 -15.67 -28.21 26.56
N SER A 201 -14.96 -27.10 26.33
CA SER A 201 -14.29 -26.35 27.39
C SER A 201 -15.05 -25.06 27.64
N ASN A 202 -15.94 -25.10 28.64
CA ASN A 202 -16.51 -23.93 29.29
C ASN A 202 -15.39 -23.13 29.97
N SER A 203 -14.83 -22.15 29.27
CA SER A 203 -13.96 -21.14 29.89
C SER A 203 -14.82 -20.02 30.47
N LYS A 204 -15.00 -20.08 31.79
CA LYS A 204 -15.51 -18.99 32.62
C LYS A 204 -14.64 -17.76 32.43
N ARG A 205 -15.13 -16.75 31.70
CA ARG A 205 -14.54 -15.41 31.69
C ARG A 205 -14.77 -14.74 33.06
N PRO A 206 -13.73 -14.19 33.70
CA PRO A 206 -13.91 -13.33 34.86
C PRO A 206 -14.55 -11.98 34.47
N PRO A 207 -15.19 -11.28 35.42
CA PRO A 207 -15.93 -10.06 35.15
C PRO A 207 -15.01 -8.89 34.78
N SER A 208 -15.47 -8.15 33.78
CA SER A 208 -15.19 -6.75 33.44
C SER A 208 -14.66 -5.91 34.62
N MET A 209 -13.42 -5.42 34.51
CA MET A 209 -13.00 -4.21 35.21
C MET A 209 -13.25 -3.01 34.30
N ILE A 210 -14.26 -2.25 34.67
CA ILE A 210 -14.52 -0.90 34.21
C ILE A 210 -13.35 -0.03 34.66
N ILE A 211 -12.55 0.47 33.72
CA ILE A 211 -11.67 1.62 33.97
C ILE A 211 -12.37 2.84 33.35
N SER A 212 -13.12 3.53 34.21
CA SER A 212 -13.52 4.91 34.01
C SER A 212 -12.41 5.82 34.52
N ALA A 213 -11.83 6.63 33.62
CA ALA A 213 -11.04 7.84 33.90
C ALA A 213 -10.54 8.35 32.55
N GLU A 214 -10.48 9.62 32.20
CA GLU A 214 -10.89 10.86 32.83
C GLU A 214 -10.83 11.90 31.70
N ILE A 215 -11.86 12.76 31.64
CA ILE A 215 -11.99 13.78 30.61
C ILE A 215 -11.10 14.96 31.01
N ALA A 216 -9.86 14.99 30.53
CA ALA A 216 -9.02 16.18 30.64
C ALA A 216 -9.38 17.19 29.53
N LYS A 217 -10.29 18.10 29.88
CA LYS A 217 -10.49 19.39 29.22
C LYS A 217 -9.16 20.14 29.16
N LYS A 218 -8.67 20.51 27.97
CA LYS A 218 -7.62 21.54 27.85
C LYS A 218 -7.93 22.54 26.74
N SER A 219 -8.50 23.64 27.22
CA SER A 219 -8.30 25.04 26.82
C SER A 219 -8.05 25.36 25.35
N ARG A 220 -9.14 25.74 24.70
CA ARG A 220 -9.32 27.02 24.01
C ARG A 220 -8.23 28.05 24.31
N LEU A 221 -7.46 28.43 23.30
CA LEU A 221 -6.77 29.71 23.22
C LEU A 221 -7.26 30.40 21.94
N GLU A 222 -8.11 31.40 22.15
CA GLU A 222 -8.33 32.49 21.22
C GLU A 222 -6.98 33.15 20.94
N SER A 223 -6.66 33.33 19.66
CA SER A 223 -5.75 34.37 19.24
C SER A 223 -6.45 35.17 18.16
N ALA A 224 -6.78 36.41 18.55
CA ALA A 224 -7.52 37.37 17.78
C ALA A 224 -6.73 37.83 16.55
N CYS A 225 -7.42 37.91 15.42
CA CYS A 225 -7.06 38.81 14.33
C CYS A 225 -7.23 40.26 14.80
N PRO A 226 -6.31 41.15 14.42
CA PRO A 226 -6.78 42.42 13.87
C PRO A 226 -5.95 42.85 12.65
N GLY A 227 -6.61 43.45 11.67
CA GLY A 227 -5.92 44.31 10.70
C GLY A 227 -6.47 44.29 9.29
N ALA A 228 -7.63 44.89 9.10
CA ALA A 228 -8.05 45.41 7.81
C ALA A 228 -7.28 46.70 7.50
N ILE A 229 -6.69 46.84 6.30
CA ILE A 229 -6.49 48.13 5.59
C ILE A 229 -6.65 47.87 4.07
N PRO A 230 -7.26 48.82 3.31
CA PRO A 230 -7.79 48.58 1.97
C PRO A 230 -6.86 49.08 0.84
N SER A 231 -7.27 48.72 -0.39
CA SER A 231 -7.05 49.43 -1.67
C SER A 231 -5.62 49.62 -2.20
N SER A 232 -5.36 49.11 -3.40
CA SER A 232 -5.30 50.02 -4.56
C SER A 232 -5.30 49.27 -5.90
N THR A 233 -6.23 49.71 -6.74
CA THR A 233 -6.31 49.52 -8.19
C THR A 233 -5.07 50.11 -8.88
N ALA A 234 -4.43 49.33 -9.77
CA ALA A 234 -3.65 49.89 -10.86
C ALA A 234 -3.78 48.99 -12.09
N ARG A 235 -4.54 49.50 -13.05
CA ARG A 235 -4.71 49.02 -14.42
C ARG A 235 -3.67 49.74 -15.28
N GLY A 236 -2.84 48.99 -16.00
CA GLY A 236 -1.94 49.45 -17.06
C GLY A 236 -1.40 48.20 -17.76
N GLU A 237 -2.00 47.78 -18.86
CA GLU A 237 -1.64 48.14 -20.25
C GLU A 237 -0.32 47.45 -20.72
N PRO A 238 -0.34 46.69 -21.83
CA PRO A 238 0.76 45.82 -22.22
C PRO A 238 1.82 46.58 -23.03
N ILE A 239 3.06 46.58 -22.56
CA ILE A 239 4.23 47.04 -23.33
C ILE A 239 5.08 45.83 -23.73
N ALA A 240 5.34 45.77 -25.05
CA ALA A 240 6.14 44.77 -25.73
C ALA A 240 7.59 44.70 -25.24
N ALA A 241 8.18 43.51 -25.42
CA ALA A 241 9.45 43.05 -24.88
C ALA A 241 10.70 43.88 -25.28
N PRO A 242 11.70 43.96 -24.38
CA PRO A 242 13.10 44.13 -24.75
C PRO A 242 13.86 42.78 -24.87
N PRO A 243 14.92 42.71 -25.70
CA PRO A 243 15.65 41.49 -26.04
C PRO A 243 16.52 40.93 -24.90
N PRO A 244 16.90 39.64 -24.96
CA PRO A 244 17.68 38.97 -23.92
C PRO A 244 19.12 39.52 -23.83
N ASN A 245 19.45 40.06 -22.67
CA ASN A 245 20.77 40.53 -22.30
C ASN A 245 21.71 39.32 -22.07
N ARG A 246 22.56 39.02 -23.06
CA ARG A 246 23.72 38.13 -22.91
C ARG A 246 24.81 38.89 -22.13
N HIS A 247 25.47 38.14 -21.24
CA HIS A 247 26.59 38.54 -20.36
C HIS A 247 26.21 38.98 -18.94
N LYS A 248 26.24 38.01 -18.02
CA LYS A 248 26.97 38.08 -16.74
C LYS A 248 26.66 36.82 -15.91
N TYR A 249 27.52 35.80 -16.02
CA TYR A 249 27.76 34.89 -14.91
C TYR A 249 29.27 34.93 -14.63
N ALA A 250 29.60 35.72 -13.61
CA ALA A 250 30.89 35.70 -12.95
C ALA A 250 30.98 34.44 -12.07
N GLY A 251 32.20 33.96 -11.87
CA GLY A 251 32.51 32.62 -11.40
C GLY A 251 31.90 32.21 -10.06
N ILE A 252 31.34 31.00 -10.06
CA ILE A 252 31.10 30.23 -8.85
C ILE A 252 32.44 29.60 -8.46
N LYS A 253 33.06 30.11 -7.38
CA LYS A 253 34.19 29.44 -6.73
C LYS A 253 33.67 28.17 -6.06
N VAL A 254 34.08 27.01 -6.57
CA VAL A 254 33.88 25.71 -5.92
C VAL A 254 34.84 25.63 -4.74
N SER A 255 34.30 25.68 -3.51
CA SER A 255 35.07 25.44 -2.30
C SER A 255 35.23 23.93 -2.11
N LYS A 256 36.48 23.44 -2.19
CA LYS A 256 36.85 22.06 -1.85
C LYS A 256 36.73 21.88 -0.33
N HIS A 257 35.69 21.18 0.12
CA HIS A 257 35.69 20.60 1.47
C HIS A 257 36.38 19.24 1.41
N ASN A 258 37.55 19.16 2.04
CA ASN A 258 38.24 17.91 2.34
C ASN A 258 37.40 17.12 3.35
N PHE A 259 37.01 15.90 3.00
CA PHE A 259 36.50 14.91 3.95
C PHE A 259 37.71 14.19 4.57
N CYS A 260 37.98 14.46 5.85
CA CYS A 260 38.87 13.64 6.66
C CYS A 260 38.14 12.35 7.06
N THR A 261 38.70 11.23 6.65
CA THR A 261 38.50 9.91 7.23
C THR A 261 38.94 9.92 8.70
N ASN A 262 38.09 9.42 9.60
CA ASN A 262 38.55 8.85 10.86
C ASN A 262 37.84 7.52 11.10
N MET A 263 38.62 6.44 10.98
CA MET A 263 38.31 5.15 11.57
C MET A 263 38.64 5.24 13.07
N ASN A 264 37.75 4.70 13.89
CA ASN A 264 38.08 3.97 15.11
C ASN A 264 36.98 2.94 15.36
#